data_AF-A0A267F0D5-F1
#
_entry.id   AF-A0A267F0D5-F1
#
_cell.length_a   1.000
_cell.length_b   1.000
_cell.length_c   1.000
_cell.angle_alpha   90.00
_cell.angle_beta   90.00
_cell.angle_gamma   90.00
#
_symmetry.space_group_name_H-M   'P 1'
#
loop_
_entity.id
_entity.type
_entity.pdbx_description
1 polymer ?
#
loop_
_entity_poly.entity_id
_entity_poly.type
_entity_poly.pdbx_seq_one_letter_code
_entity_poly.pdbx_strand_id
1 'polypeptide(L)'
;GGLLKHGAVRSRCPRRGLAYKHVAARWHRPHSLVDDFNLRRRQPDIHDQWMSERRERLKQLDEAVEFGEVEPAAAAAESAALVADISGLPRRLRRRLNGSAESGFPPPANALEAGRDYQRACIGRFGAAATGLEPSACWPEPDQLAEATARDRWLEGDLDGSGLAGMLSRRAEAAEERRRRLAELDARIDAGLARMPEELAKFEARQARARQAKEEAAAAKLAELEEARDHFGFRVDAQDDKFIRLKEARSEEAKKEKKAKKKAEKKAEMEGRLVERVREQQQKQQSEKQGD
;
A
#
# COMPACT_ATOMS: atom_id res chain seq x y z
N GLY A 1 86.80 37.26 4.82
CA GLY A 1 86.37 38.67 4.70
C GLY A 1 84.85 38.71 4.62
N GLY A 2 84.21 39.59 5.41
CA GLY A 2 82.78 40.00 5.33
C GLY A 2 81.75 38.92 5.67
N LEU A 3 81.02 38.89 6.79
CA LEU A 3 80.48 39.91 7.70
C LEU A 3 79.39 40.81 7.07
N LEU A 4 78.20 40.24 6.86
CA LEU A 4 76.91 40.93 6.66
C LEU A 4 75.83 40.13 7.42
N LYS A 5 75.69 40.39 8.73
CA LYS A 5 74.68 41.26 9.37
C LYS A 5 73.25 40.71 9.30
N HIS A 6 72.86 40.14 10.43
CA HIS A 6 71.48 39.93 10.85
C HIS A 6 70.65 41.22 10.72
N GLY A 7 69.46 41.08 10.15
CA GLY A 7 68.44 42.12 10.08
C GLY A 7 67.04 41.51 10.14
N ALA A 8 66.75 40.74 11.20
CA ALA A 8 65.39 40.30 11.48
C ALA A 8 64.57 41.50 11.97
N VAL A 9 63.89 42.18 11.05
CA VAL A 9 62.88 43.17 11.38
C VAL A 9 61.70 42.42 11.99
N ARG A 10 61.61 42.44 13.32
CA ARG A 10 60.41 42.04 14.05
C ARG A 10 59.32 43.06 13.72
N SER A 11 58.49 42.76 12.73
CA SER A 11 57.22 43.45 12.52
C SER A 11 56.34 43.21 13.75
N ARG A 12 56.22 44.22 14.61
CA ARG A 12 55.19 44.26 15.65
C ARG A 12 53.85 44.46 14.96
N CYS A 13 53.21 43.37 14.55
CA CYS A 13 51.79 43.39 14.24
C CYS A 13 51.04 43.58 15.57
N PRO A 14 50.18 44.60 15.71
CA PRO A 14 49.27 44.66 16.84
C PRO A 14 48.32 43.46 16.71
N ARG A 15 48.36 42.55 17.69
CA ARG A 15 47.26 41.62 17.94
C ARG A 15 46.00 42.45 18.23
N ARG A 16 45.24 42.85 17.21
CA ARG A 16 43.81 43.11 17.37
C ARG A 16 43.11 41.78 17.17
N GLY A 17 42.70 41.23 18.30
CA GLY A 17 42.22 39.87 18.46
C GLY A 17 40.95 39.61 17.65
N LEU A 18 40.97 38.44 17.04
CA LEU A 18 39.82 37.59 16.76
C LEU A 18 38.84 37.60 17.94
N ALA A 19 37.78 38.40 17.87
CA ALA A 19 36.73 38.46 18.89
C ALA A 19 35.41 37.78 18.47
N TYR A 20 35.43 36.90 17.47
CA TYR A 20 34.25 36.10 17.08
C TYR A 20 34.41 34.58 17.22
N LYS A 21 35.49 34.11 17.86
CA LYS A 21 35.70 32.66 18.13
C LYS A 21 35.45 32.24 19.58
N HIS A 22 35.19 33.17 20.51
CA HIS A 22 35.07 32.85 21.93
C HIS A 22 33.65 32.72 22.47
N VAL A 23 32.61 33.06 21.69
CA VAL A 23 31.23 32.96 22.17
C VAL A 23 30.60 31.59 21.87
N ALA A 24 31.10 30.79 20.92
CA ALA A 24 30.58 29.44 20.70
C ALA A 24 31.37 28.34 21.45
N ALA A 25 32.68 28.53 21.65
CA ALA A 25 33.56 27.49 22.20
C ALA A 25 33.42 27.23 23.72
N ARG A 26 32.64 28.05 24.45
CA ARG A 26 32.48 27.91 25.91
C ARG A 26 31.22 27.15 26.36
N TRP A 27 30.34 26.76 25.44
CA TRP A 27 28.98 26.32 25.80
C TRP A 27 28.70 24.85 25.53
N HIS A 28 29.62 24.14 24.86
CA HIS A 28 29.47 22.72 24.64
C HIS A 28 30.69 21.97 25.19
N ARG A 29 30.48 21.23 26.29
CA ARG A 29 31.38 20.15 26.70
C ARG A 29 30.76 18.84 26.17
N PRO A 30 31.31 18.23 25.12
CA PRO A 30 30.66 17.08 24.47
C PRO A 30 30.68 15.77 25.28
N HIS A 31 31.19 15.76 26.52
CA HIS A 31 31.45 14.53 27.28
C HIS A 31 30.96 14.50 28.74
N SER A 32 29.90 15.24 29.10
CA SER A 32 29.26 15.05 30.41
C SER A 32 27.82 14.53 30.24
N LEU A 33 27.62 13.25 30.56
CA LEU A 33 26.33 12.52 30.55
C LEU A 33 25.39 12.88 31.73
N VAL A 34 25.59 14.03 32.36
CA VAL A 34 24.70 14.55 33.42
C VAL A 34 24.14 15.88 32.94
N ASP A 35 23.06 15.79 32.16
CA ASP A 35 22.46 16.87 31.38
C ASP A 35 21.66 17.90 32.17
N ASP A 36 21.78 17.96 33.50
CA ASP A 36 21.12 19.00 34.30
C ASP A 36 21.76 20.38 34.13
N PHE A 37 23.06 20.45 33.80
CA PHE A 37 23.77 21.72 33.66
C PHE A 37 23.49 22.43 32.31
N ASN A 38 23.21 21.66 31.26
CA ASN A 38 22.91 22.18 29.92
C ASN A 38 21.45 22.65 29.81
N LEU A 39 20.52 22.00 30.54
CA LEU A 39 19.10 22.37 30.58
C LEU A 39 18.81 23.62 31.44
N ARG A 40 19.61 23.88 32.48
CA ARG A 40 19.42 25.04 33.37
C ARG A 40 19.90 26.37 32.77
N ARG A 41 20.84 26.35 31.85
CA ARG A 41 21.16 27.52 31.02
C ARG A 41 20.15 27.56 29.88
N ARG A 42 18.98 28.15 30.13
CA ARG A 42 18.10 28.61 29.03
C ARG A 42 18.99 29.39 28.07
N GLN A 43 19.06 28.98 26.80
CA GLN A 43 19.64 29.85 25.79
C GLN A 43 19.00 31.23 25.99
N PRO A 44 19.78 32.33 26.05
CA PRO A 44 19.15 33.64 26.09
C PRO A 44 18.21 33.68 24.89
N ASP A 45 16.97 34.09 25.12
CA ASP A 45 15.97 34.17 24.06
C ASP A 45 16.60 34.94 22.89
N ILE A 46 16.39 34.47 21.67
CA ILE A 46 16.97 35.08 20.47
C ILE A 46 16.63 36.58 20.44
N HIS A 47 15.43 36.91 20.91
CA HIS A 47 15.00 38.29 21.10
C HIS A 47 15.84 39.05 22.16
N ASP A 48 16.13 38.44 23.31
CA ASP A 48 16.98 39.04 24.35
C ASP A 48 18.40 39.29 23.84
N GLN A 49 18.94 38.36 23.05
CA GLN A 49 20.24 38.53 22.40
C GLN A 49 20.23 39.73 21.44
N TRP A 50 19.19 39.85 20.61
CA TRP A 50 19.06 40.98 19.68
C TRP A 50 18.88 42.32 20.40
N MET A 51 18.12 42.32 21.51
CA MET A 51 17.95 43.51 22.33
C MET A 51 19.25 43.90 23.06
N SER A 52 20.07 42.93 23.48
CA SER A 52 21.40 43.23 24.00
C SER A 52 22.33 43.79 22.93
N GLU A 53 22.35 43.22 21.72
CA GLU A 53 23.13 43.76 20.59
C GLU A 53 22.71 45.20 20.24
N ARG A 54 21.39 45.48 20.26
CA ARG A 54 20.86 46.84 20.02
C ARG A 54 21.31 47.82 21.11
N ARG A 55 21.26 47.42 22.38
CA ARG A 55 21.72 48.25 23.51
C ARG A 55 23.23 48.49 23.46
N GLU A 56 24.00 47.47 23.16
CA GLU A 56 25.46 47.58 22.98
C GLU A 56 25.80 48.50 21.82
N ARG A 57 25.05 48.43 20.72
CA ARG A 57 25.25 49.32 19.57
C ARG A 57 24.94 50.78 19.92
N LEU A 58 23.89 51.06 20.68
CA LEU A 58 23.60 52.41 21.16
C LEU A 58 24.75 52.93 22.04
N LYS A 59 25.24 52.11 22.98
CA LYS A 59 26.41 52.46 23.80
C LYS A 59 27.66 52.75 22.95
N GLN A 60 27.91 51.92 21.93
CA GLN A 60 29.04 52.15 21.01
C GLN A 60 28.91 53.45 20.22
N LEU A 61 27.69 53.85 19.85
CA LEU A 61 27.46 55.12 19.16
C LEU A 61 27.67 56.30 20.12
N ASP A 62 27.20 56.19 21.36
CA ASP A 62 27.41 57.20 22.39
C ASP A 62 28.90 57.36 22.70
N GLU A 63 29.62 56.25 22.91
CA GLU A 63 31.07 56.22 23.09
C GLU A 63 31.80 56.82 21.87
N ALA A 64 31.40 56.48 20.65
CA ALA A 64 32.03 57.01 19.43
C ALA A 64 31.86 58.53 19.27
N VAL A 65 30.75 59.09 19.75
CA VAL A 65 30.53 60.55 19.81
C VAL A 65 31.42 61.18 20.88
N GLU A 66 31.55 60.56 22.05
CA GLU A 66 32.43 61.03 23.12
C GLU A 66 33.91 61.06 22.70
N PHE A 67 34.35 60.07 21.90
CA PHE A 67 35.71 60.00 21.36
C PHE A 67 35.91 60.83 20.07
N GLY A 68 34.88 61.50 19.56
CA GLY A 68 34.95 62.36 18.37
C GLY A 68 35.19 61.57 17.07
N GLU A 69 34.92 60.27 17.05
CA GLU A 69 35.10 59.43 15.85
C GLU A 69 33.96 59.61 14.84
N VAL A 70 32.79 60.06 15.31
CA VAL A 70 31.59 60.23 14.50
C VAL A 70 30.94 61.58 14.82
N GLU A 71 30.51 62.29 13.78
CA GLU A 71 29.73 63.52 13.90
C GLU A 71 28.46 63.28 14.74
N PRO A 72 28.17 64.11 15.76
CA PRO A 72 27.04 63.89 16.68
C PRO A 72 25.70 63.86 15.94
N ALA A 73 25.56 64.60 14.83
CA ALA A 73 24.37 64.59 13.99
C ALA A 73 24.14 63.23 13.30
N ALA A 74 25.22 62.57 12.85
CA ALA A 74 25.14 61.25 12.20
C ALA A 74 24.82 60.15 13.21
N ALA A 75 25.43 60.21 14.40
CA ALA A 75 25.15 59.27 15.49
C ALA A 75 23.71 59.41 16.02
N ALA A 76 23.21 60.64 16.14
CA ALA A 76 21.82 60.91 16.53
C ALA A 76 20.80 60.39 15.49
N ALA A 77 21.12 60.49 14.20
CA ALA A 77 20.29 59.91 13.14
C ALA A 77 20.28 58.37 13.19
N GLU A 78 21.44 57.73 13.42
CA GLU A 78 21.52 56.27 13.55
C GLU A 78 20.81 55.76 14.82
N SER A 79 20.95 56.45 15.95
CA SER A 79 20.26 56.08 17.20
C SER A 79 18.75 56.27 17.07
N ALA A 80 18.28 57.37 16.47
CA ALA A 80 16.87 57.59 16.17
C ALA A 80 16.30 56.51 15.22
N ALA A 81 17.05 56.13 14.17
CA ALA A 81 16.64 55.05 13.26
C ALA A 81 16.62 53.68 13.96
N LEU A 82 17.53 53.44 14.89
CA LEU A 82 17.52 52.24 15.73
C LEU A 82 16.32 52.24 16.67
N VAL A 83 15.96 53.36 17.30
CA VAL A 83 14.81 53.48 18.22
C VAL A 83 13.47 53.38 17.48
N ALA A 84 13.35 54.02 16.32
CA ALA A 84 12.15 53.99 15.47
C ALA A 84 11.88 52.61 14.82
N ASP A 85 12.83 51.68 14.89
CA ASP A 85 12.66 50.32 14.39
C ASP A 85 11.74 49.49 15.31
N ILE A 86 10.49 49.35 14.87
CA ILE A 86 9.46 48.54 15.54
C ILE A 86 9.77 47.05 15.42
N SER A 87 10.44 46.61 14.34
CA SER A 87 10.67 45.20 14.08
C SER A 87 11.60 44.55 15.12
N GLY A 88 12.45 45.35 15.77
CA GLY A 88 13.46 44.85 16.72
C GLY A 88 14.48 43.89 16.08
N LEU A 89 14.45 43.74 14.76
CA LEU A 89 15.30 42.80 14.04
C LEU A 89 16.71 43.40 13.86
N PRO A 90 17.77 42.58 14.03
CA PRO A 90 19.11 42.97 13.67
C PRO A 90 19.20 43.49 12.23
N ARG A 91 20.04 44.52 12.00
CA ARG A 91 20.27 45.13 10.67
C ARG A 91 20.48 44.07 9.56
N ARG A 92 21.20 42.98 9.85
CA ARG A 92 21.44 41.88 8.91
C ARG A 92 20.14 41.17 8.46
N LEU A 93 19.19 40.95 9.37
CA LEU A 93 17.93 40.27 9.07
C LEU A 93 16.97 41.21 8.34
N ARG A 94 16.94 42.49 8.72
CA ARG A 94 16.18 43.52 7.99
C ARG A 94 16.64 43.65 6.54
N ARG A 95 17.96 43.62 6.29
CA ARG A 95 18.53 43.62 4.94
C ARG A 95 18.10 42.40 4.12
N ARG A 96 18.01 41.22 4.75
CA ARG A 96 17.52 39.99 4.09
C ARG A 96 16.04 40.07 3.74
N LEU A 97 15.25 40.74 4.58
CA LEU A 97 13.81 40.83 4.42
C LEU A 97 13.41 41.84 3.35
N ASN A 98 14.18 42.93 3.24
CA ASN A 98 13.85 44.05 2.35
C ASN A 98 14.65 44.05 1.04
N GLY A 99 15.61 43.13 0.83
CA GLY A 99 16.41 43.07 -0.38
C GLY A 99 17.07 44.41 -0.72
N SER A 100 17.89 44.95 0.17
CA SER A 100 18.44 46.30 0.04
C SER A 100 19.41 46.43 -1.14
N ALA A 101 19.03 47.25 -2.13
CA ALA A 101 19.89 47.63 -3.25
C ALA A 101 21.11 48.48 -2.84
N GLU A 102 21.02 49.19 -1.70
CA GLU A 102 22.05 50.16 -1.26
C GLU A 102 23.28 49.52 -0.61
N SER A 103 23.13 48.33 -0.01
CA SER A 103 24.20 47.66 0.74
C SER A 103 24.51 46.24 0.27
N GLY A 104 23.83 45.79 -0.78
CA GLY A 104 23.92 44.42 -1.31
C GLY A 104 23.24 43.38 -0.42
N PHE A 105 22.93 42.23 -1.00
CA PHE A 105 22.43 41.09 -0.24
C PHE A 105 23.53 40.58 0.71
N PRO A 106 23.23 40.32 2.00
CA PRO A 106 24.28 39.93 2.95
C PRO A 106 24.90 38.58 2.57
N PRO A 107 26.18 38.37 2.90
CA PRO A 107 26.86 37.11 2.59
C PRO A 107 26.15 35.91 3.25
N PRO A 108 26.21 34.73 2.63
CA PRO A 108 25.58 33.53 3.16
C PRO A 108 26.20 33.20 4.52
N ALA A 109 25.35 33.03 5.54
CA ALA A 109 25.76 32.66 6.88
C ALA A 109 25.94 31.15 7.02
N ASN A 110 25.18 30.37 6.25
CA ASN A 110 25.11 28.91 6.32
C ASN A 110 25.25 28.29 4.92
N ALA A 111 25.63 27.01 4.87
CA ALA A 111 25.78 26.26 3.62
C ALA A 111 24.50 26.25 2.76
N LEU A 112 23.32 26.21 3.39
CA LEU A 112 22.03 26.29 2.68
C LEU A 112 21.84 27.62 1.94
N GLU A 113 22.31 28.72 2.52
CA GLU A 113 22.22 30.06 1.93
C GLU A 113 23.27 30.27 0.83
N ALA A 114 24.38 29.53 0.92
CA ALA A 114 25.38 29.46 -0.14
C ALA A 114 24.90 28.62 -1.34
N GLY A 115 23.86 27.80 -1.16
CA GLY A 115 23.29 26.97 -2.21
C GLY A 115 22.63 27.78 -3.32
N ARG A 116 22.70 27.26 -4.55
CA ARG A 116 22.09 27.90 -5.74
C ARG A 116 20.58 28.06 -5.60
N ASP A 117 19.89 27.11 -4.97
CA ASP A 117 18.43 27.19 -4.79
C ASP A 117 18.00 28.40 -3.96
N TYR A 118 18.77 28.73 -2.92
CA TYR A 118 18.51 29.92 -2.11
C TYR A 118 18.80 31.19 -2.91
N GLN A 119 19.90 31.22 -3.67
CA GLN A 119 20.22 32.33 -4.56
C GLN A 119 19.12 32.55 -5.61
N ARG A 120 18.59 31.48 -6.21
CA ARG A 120 17.45 31.52 -7.14
C ARG A 120 16.21 32.10 -6.49
N ALA A 121 15.89 31.66 -5.27
CA ALA A 121 14.77 32.19 -4.50
C ALA A 121 14.94 33.68 -4.18
N CYS A 122 16.15 34.12 -3.84
CA CYS A 122 16.47 35.53 -3.59
C CYS A 122 16.33 36.38 -4.85
N ILE A 123 16.86 35.93 -5.98
CA ILE A 123 16.71 36.60 -7.28
C ILE A 123 15.22 36.70 -7.65
N GLY A 124 14.45 35.63 -7.47
CA GLY A 124 13.01 35.64 -7.75
C GLY A 124 12.19 36.59 -6.86
N ARG A 125 12.61 36.78 -5.59
CA ARG A 125 11.90 37.64 -4.63
C ARG A 125 12.26 39.12 -4.74
N PHE A 126 13.54 39.42 -4.92
CA PHE A 126 14.07 40.79 -4.82
C PHE A 126 14.60 41.33 -6.15
N GLY A 127 14.75 40.47 -7.16
CA GLY A 127 15.37 40.81 -8.44
C GLY A 127 16.89 40.75 -8.40
N ALA A 128 17.51 40.65 -9.59
CA ALA A 128 18.96 40.54 -9.74
C ALA A 128 19.69 41.84 -9.32
N ALA A 129 19.17 43.01 -9.68
CA ALA A 129 19.80 44.30 -9.38
C ALA A 129 19.88 44.59 -7.88
N ALA A 130 18.87 44.21 -7.11
CA ALA A 130 18.84 44.45 -5.66
C ALA A 130 19.68 43.42 -4.88
N THR A 131 19.82 42.19 -5.41
CA THR A 131 20.59 41.14 -4.75
C THR A 131 22.08 41.19 -5.10
N GLY A 132 22.43 41.74 -6.27
CA GLY A 132 23.80 41.71 -6.80
C GLY A 132 24.24 40.29 -7.19
N LEU A 133 23.29 39.35 -7.32
CA LEU A 133 23.55 37.97 -7.73
C LEU A 133 23.46 37.85 -9.25
N GLU A 134 24.37 37.05 -9.82
CA GLU A 134 24.39 36.78 -11.26
C GLU A 134 23.12 36.02 -11.70
N PRO A 135 22.36 36.52 -12.70
CA PRO A 135 21.18 35.82 -13.21
C PRO A 135 21.47 34.45 -13.82
N SER A 136 22.72 34.19 -14.21
CA SER A 136 23.16 32.89 -14.74
C SER A 136 22.99 31.76 -13.72
N ALA A 137 23.00 32.05 -12.42
CA ALA A 137 22.76 31.07 -11.36
C ALA A 137 21.35 30.47 -11.40
N CYS A 138 20.39 31.15 -12.06
CA CYS A 138 19.03 30.64 -12.25
C CYS A 138 18.95 29.45 -13.21
N TRP A 139 19.92 29.31 -14.10
CA TRP A 139 19.95 28.20 -15.03
C TRP A 139 20.58 26.97 -14.38
N PRO A 140 20.10 25.76 -14.73
CA PRO A 140 20.72 24.52 -14.28
C PRO A 140 22.16 24.43 -14.79
N GLU A 141 23.01 23.75 -14.02
CA GLU A 141 24.33 23.37 -14.51
C GLU A 141 24.21 22.34 -15.65
N PRO A 142 25.22 22.23 -16.54
CA PRO A 142 25.21 21.23 -17.61
C PRO A 142 24.97 19.82 -17.10
N ASP A 143 25.53 19.47 -15.95
CA ASP A 143 25.36 18.14 -15.33
C ASP A 143 23.90 17.94 -14.86
N GLN A 144 23.32 18.94 -14.19
CA GLN A 144 21.91 18.92 -13.77
C GLN A 144 20.95 18.86 -14.96
N LEU A 145 21.30 19.53 -16.06
CA LEU A 145 20.54 19.48 -17.30
C LEU A 145 20.62 18.10 -17.96
N ALA A 146 21.80 17.47 -17.96
CA ALA A 146 21.97 16.11 -18.46
C ALA A 146 21.17 15.10 -17.62
N GLU A 147 21.18 15.23 -16.30
CA GLU A 147 20.36 14.41 -15.40
C GLU A 147 18.85 14.62 -15.62
N ALA A 148 18.41 15.87 -15.72
CA ALA A 148 17.02 16.20 -15.96
C ALA A 148 16.55 15.63 -17.30
N THR A 149 17.31 15.84 -18.37
CA THR A 149 16.98 15.31 -19.70
C THR A 149 16.99 13.78 -19.74
N ALA A 150 17.94 13.13 -19.07
CA ALA A 150 17.96 11.67 -18.96
C ALA A 150 16.75 11.12 -18.17
N ARG A 151 16.38 11.80 -17.08
CA ARG A 151 15.20 11.46 -16.28
C ARG A 151 13.92 11.61 -17.09
N ASP A 152 13.78 12.72 -17.81
CA ASP A 152 12.60 13.01 -18.60
C ASP A 152 12.46 11.99 -19.75
N ARG A 153 13.57 11.64 -20.42
CA ARG A 153 13.60 10.53 -21.40
C ARG A 153 13.23 9.17 -20.81
N TRP A 154 13.62 8.90 -19.57
CA TRP A 154 13.28 7.63 -18.91
C TRP A 154 11.79 7.56 -18.52
N LEU A 155 11.23 8.67 -18.03
CA LEU A 155 9.84 8.76 -17.58
C LEU A 155 8.85 8.85 -18.74
N GLU A 156 9.12 9.75 -19.68
CA GLU A 156 8.20 10.11 -20.76
C GLU A 156 8.50 9.35 -22.06
N GLY A 157 9.71 8.79 -22.18
CA GLY A 157 10.22 8.23 -23.43
C GLY A 157 10.66 9.31 -24.40
N ASP A 158 11.36 8.93 -25.47
CA ASP A 158 11.63 9.86 -26.56
C ASP A 158 10.30 10.20 -27.26
N LEU A 159 9.92 11.48 -27.22
CA LEU A 159 8.78 12.01 -27.99
C LEU A 159 9.07 12.04 -29.49
N ASP A 160 10.33 11.82 -29.89
CA ASP A 160 10.69 11.50 -31.27
C ASP A 160 9.76 10.38 -31.74
N GLY A 161 9.11 10.54 -32.89
CA GLY A 161 7.86 9.84 -33.26
C GLY A 161 7.82 8.30 -33.15
N SER A 162 8.93 7.64 -32.84
CA SER A 162 9.00 6.24 -32.42
C SER A 162 8.31 5.97 -31.07
N GLY A 163 8.40 6.86 -30.08
CA GLY A 163 7.82 6.65 -28.74
C GLY A 163 6.29 6.77 -28.72
N LEU A 164 5.76 7.81 -29.36
CA LEU A 164 4.30 8.02 -29.48
C LEU A 164 3.64 6.93 -30.32
N ALA A 165 4.23 6.57 -31.47
CA ALA A 165 3.72 5.50 -32.31
C ALA A 165 3.73 4.15 -31.57
N GLY A 166 4.83 3.84 -30.86
CA GLY A 166 4.92 2.64 -30.04
C GLY A 166 3.87 2.58 -28.91
N MET A 167 3.61 3.71 -28.25
CA MET A 167 2.56 3.80 -27.23
C MET A 167 1.16 3.55 -27.80
N LEU A 168 0.86 4.15 -28.97
CA LEU A 168 -0.42 3.96 -29.65
C LEU A 168 -0.61 2.50 -30.11
N SER A 169 0.42 1.87 -30.66
CA SER A 169 0.39 0.45 -31.03
C SER A 169 0.13 -0.45 -29.83
N ARG A 170 0.86 -0.26 -28.72
CA ARG A 170 0.62 -1.02 -27.47
C ARG A 170 -0.80 -0.84 -26.93
N ARG A 171 -1.35 0.37 -27.05
CA ARG A 171 -2.73 0.65 -26.64
C ARG A 171 -3.74 -0.06 -27.53
N ALA A 172 -3.49 -0.12 -28.84
CA ALA A 172 -4.33 -0.84 -29.79
C ALA A 172 -4.28 -2.37 -29.52
N GLU A 173 -3.10 -2.94 -29.35
CA GLU A 173 -2.91 -4.36 -28.99
C GLU A 173 -3.64 -4.71 -27.69
N ALA A 174 -3.47 -3.88 -26.65
CA ALA A 174 -4.16 -4.09 -25.37
C ALA A 174 -5.69 -3.95 -25.48
N ALA A 175 -6.20 -3.18 -26.44
CA ALA A 175 -7.63 -3.08 -26.69
C ALA A 175 -8.14 -4.33 -27.43
N GLU A 176 -7.39 -4.83 -28.41
CA GLU A 176 -7.71 -6.07 -29.11
C GLU A 176 -7.72 -7.28 -28.16
N GLU A 177 -6.71 -7.41 -27.31
CA GLU A 177 -6.65 -8.50 -26.33
C GLU A 177 -7.85 -8.48 -25.38
N ARG A 178 -8.23 -7.29 -24.89
CA ARG A 178 -9.42 -7.14 -24.05
C ARG A 178 -10.67 -7.57 -24.80
N ARG A 179 -10.82 -7.15 -26.06
CA ARG A 179 -11.97 -7.52 -26.89
C ARG A 179 -12.03 -9.03 -27.12
N ARG A 180 -10.89 -9.69 -27.36
CA ARG A 180 -10.82 -11.15 -27.50
C ARG A 180 -11.22 -11.86 -26.21
N ARG A 181 -10.69 -11.43 -25.06
CA ARG A 181 -11.06 -12.00 -23.75
C ARG A 181 -12.54 -11.85 -23.44
N LEU A 182 -13.12 -10.69 -23.73
CA LEU A 182 -14.56 -10.46 -23.55
C LEU A 182 -15.39 -11.38 -24.46
N ALA A 183 -15.02 -11.49 -25.74
CA ALA A 183 -15.71 -12.39 -26.66
C ALA A 183 -15.63 -13.87 -26.22
N GLU A 184 -14.49 -14.30 -25.68
CA GLU A 184 -14.34 -15.65 -25.12
C GLU A 184 -15.20 -15.87 -23.87
N LEU A 185 -15.34 -14.86 -23.02
CA LEU A 185 -16.21 -14.92 -21.84
C LEU A 185 -17.68 -14.98 -22.25
N ASP A 186 -18.10 -14.14 -23.19
CA ASP A 186 -19.47 -14.11 -23.70
C ASP A 186 -19.83 -15.47 -24.32
N ALA A 187 -18.95 -16.05 -25.14
CA ALA A 187 -19.16 -17.38 -25.73
C ALA A 187 -19.30 -18.49 -24.67
N ARG A 188 -18.56 -18.40 -23.56
CA ARG A 188 -18.68 -19.35 -22.44
C ARG A 188 -19.99 -19.18 -21.69
N ILE A 189 -20.42 -17.93 -21.48
CA ILE A 189 -21.70 -17.60 -20.82
C ILE A 189 -22.85 -18.14 -21.67
N ASP A 190 -22.85 -17.89 -22.98
CA ASP A 190 -23.88 -18.36 -23.91
C ASP A 190 -23.97 -19.89 -23.92
N ALA A 191 -22.83 -20.59 -23.97
CA ALA A 191 -22.78 -22.04 -23.88
C ALA A 191 -23.31 -22.57 -22.54
N GLY A 192 -23.07 -21.86 -21.43
CA GLY A 192 -23.63 -22.17 -20.12
C GLY A 192 -25.14 -21.97 -20.07
N LEU A 193 -25.62 -20.84 -20.60
CA LEU A 193 -27.05 -20.51 -20.67
C LEU A 193 -27.83 -21.51 -21.52
N ALA A 194 -27.24 -22.01 -22.60
CA ALA A 194 -27.86 -23.05 -23.43
C ALA A 194 -28.04 -24.40 -22.69
N ARG A 195 -27.14 -24.74 -21.76
CA ARG A 195 -27.20 -25.99 -20.98
C ARG A 195 -28.09 -25.89 -19.73
N MET A 196 -28.26 -24.68 -19.22
CA MET A 196 -29.02 -24.37 -18.01
C MET A 196 -30.44 -24.97 -17.97
N PRO A 197 -31.29 -24.92 -19.02
CA PRO A 197 -32.65 -25.48 -18.96
C PRO A 197 -32.67 -27.01 -18.75
N GLU A 198 -31.72 -27.74 -19.35
CA GLU A 198 -31.62 -29.19 -19.15
C GLU A 198 -31.20 -29.54 -17.72
N GLU A 199 -30.28 -28.76 -17.15
CA GLU A 199 -29.82 -28.94 -15.77
C GLU A 199 -30.92 -28.61 -14.77
N LEU A 200 -31.70 -27.56 -15.01
CA LEU A 200 -32.89 -27.24 -14.21
C LEU A 200 -33.90 -28.39 -14.24
N ALA A 201 -34.23 -28.92 -15.42
CA ALA A 201 -35.16 -30.04 -15.53
C ALA A 201 -34.68 -31.28 -14.76
N LYS A 202 -33.38 -31.59 -14.84
CA LYS A 202 -32.76 -32.68 -14.04
C LYS A 202 -32.84 -32.40 -12.55
N PHE A 203 -32.60 -31.16 -12.12
CA PHE A 203 -32.68 -30.76 -10.72
C PHE A 203 -34.10 -30.85 -10.17
N GLU A 204 -35.08 -30.36 -10.91
CA GLU A 204 -36.51 -30.44 -10.57
C GLU A 204 -36.98 -31.89 -10.47
N ALA A 205 -36.61 -32.73 -11.44
CA ALA A 205 -36.90 -34.16 -11.39
C ALA A 205 -36.28 -34.84 -10.17
N ARG A 206 -35.04 -34.46 -9.80
CA ARG A 206 -34.39 -34.97 -8.58
C ARG A 206 -35.11 -34.52 -7.33
N GLN A 207 -35.56 -33.26 -7.27
CA GLN A 207 -36.35 -32.77 -6.15
C GLN A 207 -37.69 -33.50 -6.03
N ALA A 208 -38.41 -33.68 -7.14
CA ALA A 208 -39.70 -34.37 -7.15
C ALA A 208 -39.56 -35.80 -6.64
N ARG A 209 -38.57 -36.55 -7.14
CA ARG A 209 -38.26 -37.91 -6.66
C ARG A 209 -37.90 -37.93 -5.17
N ALA A 210 -37.11 -36.96 -4.72
CA ALA A 210 -36.74 -36.87 -3.31
C ALA A 210 -37.95 -36.53 -2.40
N ARG A 211 -38.92 -35.76 -2.89
CA ARG A 211 -40.18 -35.48 -2.16
C ARG A 211 -41.05 -36.73 -2.10
N GLN A 212 -41.29 -37.39 -3.24
CA GLN A 212 -42.05 -38.64 -3.31
C GLN A 212 -41.45 -39.72 -2.40
N ALA A 213 -40.13 -39.92 -2.43
CA ALA A 213 -39.47 -40.90 -1.57
C ALA A 213 -39.62 -40.56 -0.07
N LYS A 214 -39.69 -39.27 0.29
CA LYS A 214 -39.94 -38.85 1.68
C LYS A 214 -41.39 -39.09 2.10
N GLU A 215 -42.34 -38.81 1.21
CA GLU A 215 -43.77 -39.05 1.44
C GLU A 215 -44.06 -40.55 1.57
N GLU A 216 -43.53 -41.37 0.67
CA GLU A 216 -43.61 -42.84 0.74
C GLU A 216 -42.98 -43.38 2.02
N ALA A 217 -41.80 -42.88 2.40
CA ALA A 217 -41.17 -43.28 3.65
C ALA A 217 -41.95 -42.85 4.89
N ALA A 218 -42.63 -41.70 4.86
CA ALA A 218 -43.50 -41.25 5.94
C ALA A 218 -44.77 -42.11 6.03
N ALA A 219 -45.42 -42.38 4.90
CA ALA A 219 -46.59 -43.26 4.83
C ALA A 219 -46.27 -44.68 5.28
N ALA A 220 -45.14 -45.25 4.84
CA ALA A 220 -44.70 -46.58 5.27
C ALA A 220 -44.42 -46.64 6.78
N LYS A 221 -43.85 -45.58 7.38
CA LYS A 221 -43.67 -45.50 8.83
C LYS A 221 -45.00 -45.44 9.59
N LEU A 222 -45.97 -44.68 9.08
CA LEU A 222 -47.29 -44.61 9.70
C LEU A 222 -48.00 -45.95 9.63
N ALA A 223 -47.97 -46.63 8.49
CA ALA A 223 -48.53 -47.98 8.34
C ALA A 223 -47.87 -48.98 9.30
N GLU A 224 -46.54 -48.93 9.44
CA GLU A 224 -45.82 -49.81 10.38
C GLU A 224 -46.24 -49.57 11.84
N LEU A 225 -46.51 -48.32 12.22
CA LEU A 225 -46.98 -47.96 13.56
C LEU A 225 -48.45 -48.36 13.79
N GLU A 226 -49.31 -48.26 12.77
CA GLU A 226 -50.70 -48.70 12.84
C GLU A 226 -50.79 -50.23 13.01
N GLU A 227 -50.01 -50.99 12.24
CA GLU A 227 -49.96 -52.44 12.39
C GLU A 227 -49.41 -52.88 13.75
N ALA A 228 -48.42 -52.17 14.29
CA ALA A 228 -47.94 -52.41 15.65
C ALA A 228 -49.00 -52.09 16.70
N ARG A 229 -49.79 -51.03 16.49
CA ARG A 229 -50.93 -50.71 17.35
C ARG A 229 -51.99 -51.83 17.33
N ASP A 230 -52.26 -52.44 16.18
CA ASP A 230 -53.19 -53.57 16.09
C ASP A 230 -52.65 -54.81 16.81
N HIS A 231 -51.34 -55.06 16.75
CA HIS A 231 -50.70 -56.18 17.45
C HIS A 231 -50.67 -56.01 18.97
N PHE A 232 -50.39 -54.80 19.47
CA PHE A 232 -50.24 -54.52 20.91
C PHE A 232 -51.50 -53.99 21.59
N GLY A 233 -52.45 -53.43 20.84
CA GLY A 233 -53.72 -52.87 21.36
C GLY A 233 -53.64 -51.44 21.91
N PHE A 234 -52.47 -50.79 21.85
CA PHE A 234 -52.26 -49.39 22.28
C PHE A 234 -51.33 -48.65 21.32
N ARG A 235 -51.28 -47.31 21.39
CA ARG A 235 -50.38 -46.51 20.55
C ARG A 235 -48.93 -46.70 20.99
N VAL A 236 -48.06 -47.11 20.08
CA VAL A 236 -46.64 -47.41 20.32
C VAL A 236 -45.79 -46.40 19.57
N ASP A 237 -44.71 -45.93 20.21
CA ASP A 237 -43.77 -45.00 19.59
C ASP A 237 -42.66 -45.73 18.83
N ALA A 238 -42.13 -45.11 17.78
CA ALA A 238 -41.11 -45.72 16.93
C ALA A 238 -39.77 -46.01 17.66
N GLN A 239 -39.56 -45.42 18.83
CA GLN A 239 -38.34 -45.57 19.64
C GLN A 239 -38.47 -46.66 20.73
N ASP A 240 -39.66 -47.26 20.90
CA ASP A 240 -39.87 -48.25 21.95
C ASP A 240 -39.15 -49.58 21.66
N ASP A 241 -38.47 -50.13 22.67
CA ASP A 241 -37.74 -51.41 22.59
C ASP A 241 -38.63 -52.58 22.11
N LYS A 242 -39.92 -52.55 22.44
CA LYS A 242 -40.89 -53.58 22.04
C LYS A 242 -41.19 -53.53 20.54
N PHE A 243 -41.27 -52.32 19.97
CA PHE A 243 -41.47 -52.12 18.54
C PHE A 243 -40.22 -52.52 17.75
N ILE A 244 -39.03 -52.18 18.26
CA ILE A 244 -37.76 -52.57 17.65
C ILE A 244 -37.64 -54.10 17.54
N ARG A 245 -37.96 -54.83 18.61
CA ARG A 245 -37.95 -56.31 18.61
C ARG A 245 -38.97 -56.90 17.62
N LEU A 246 -40.16 -56.32 17.51
CA LEU A 246 -41.19 -56.76 16.56
C LEU A 246 -40.73 -56.55 15.10
N LYS A 247 -40.11 -55.39 14.82
CA LYS A 247 -39.55 -55.06 13.52
C LYS A 247 -38.40 -55.99 13.13
N GLU A 248 -37.52 -56.31 14.08
CA GLU A 248 -36.45 -57.29 13.87
C GLU A 248 -37.00 -58.67 13.52
N ALA A 249 -37.96 -59.17 14.29
CA ALA A 249 -38.62 -60.46 14.02
C ALA A 249 -39.24 -60.52 12.61
N ARG A 250 -40.00 -59.49 12.22
CA ARG A 250 -40.56 -59.39 10.86
C ARG A 250 -39.50 -59.32 9.78
N SER A 251 -38.40 -58.60 10.02
CA SER A 251 -37.30 -58.52 9.05
C SER A 251 -36.64 -59.88 8.83
N GLU A 252 -36.56 -60.72 9.86
CA GLU A 252 -36.04 -62.08 9.76
C GLU A 252 -37.00 -63.01 9.03
N GLU A 253 -38.30 -62.92 9.30
CA GLU A 253 -39.35 -63.65 8.58
C GLU A 253 -39.36 -63.30 7.09
N ALA A 254 -39.36 -62.01 6.76
CA ALA A 254 -39.29 -61.55 5.36
C ALA A 254 -38.00 -61.99 4.65
N LYS A 255 -36.86 -62.05 5.36
CA LYS A 255 -35.61 -62.61 4.81
C LYS A 255 -35.71 -64.12 4.57
N LYS A 256 -36.35 -64.87 5.47
CA LYS A 256 -36.59 -66.31 5.33
C LYS A 256 -37.52 -66.59 4.14
N GLU A 257 -38.59 -65.81 4.00
CA GLU A 257 -39.52 -65.90 2.87
C GLU A 257 -38.87 -65.53 1.53
N LYS A 258 -38.10 -64.43 1.46
CA LYS A 258 -37.37 -64.06 0.22
C LYS A 258 -36.38 -65.15 -0.19
N LYS A 259 -35.70 -65.78 0.78
CA LYS A 259 -34.81 -66.93 0.51
C LYS A 259 -35.59 -68.16 0.05
N ALA A 260 -36.77 -68.42 0.61
CA ALA A 260 -37.63 -69.53 0.19
C ALA A 260 -38.21 -69.30 -1.22
N LYS A 261 -38.70 -68.10 -1.53
CA LYS A 261 -39.20 -67.71 -2.86
C LYS A 261 -38.09 -67.80 -3.91
N LYS A 262 -36.89 -67.27 -3.65
CA LYS A 262 -35.73 -67.43 -4.54
C LYS A 262 -35.31 -68.89 -4.75
N LYS A 263 -35.47 -69.76 -3.74
CA LYS A 263 -35.22 -71.20 -3.89
C LYS A 263 -36.30 -71.88 -4.72
N ALA A 264 -37.56 -71.48 -4.58
CA ALA A 264 -38.67 -71.99 -5.37
C ALA A 264 -38.59 -71.55 -6.84
N GLU A 265 -38.29 -70.27 -7.12
CA GLU A 265 -38.07 -69.74 -8.47
C GLU A 265 -36.92 -70.47 -9.18
N LYS A 266 -35.81 -70.72 -8.49
CA LYS A 266 -34.70 -71.51 -9.04
C LYS A 266 -35.07 -72.96 -9.31
N LYS A 267 -35.91 -73.58 -8.46
CA LYS A 267 -36.41 -74.94 -8.71
C LYS A 267 -37.35 -74.96 -9.92
N ALA A 268 -38.26 -74.00 -10.03
CA ALA A 268 -39.17 -73.86 -11.16
C ALA A 268 -38.43 -73.56 -12.48
N GLU A 269 -37.36 -72.74 -12.46
CA GLU A 269 -36.52 -72.49 -13.63
C GLU A 269 -35.78 -73.77 -14.07
N MET A 270 -35.27 -74.55 -13.12
CA MET A 270 -34.61 -75.84 -13.39
C MET A 270 -35.57 -76.89 -13.92
N GLU A 271 -36.78 -76.97 -13.36
CA GLU A 271 -37.87 -77.85 -13.83
C GLU A 271 -38.35 -77.44 -15.23
N GLY A 272 -38.49 -76.13 -15.50
CA GLY A 272 -38.80 -75.60 -16.83
C GLY A 272 -37.75 -75.97 -17.88
N ARG A 273 -36.47 -75.78 -17.57
CA ARG A 273 -35.35 -76.20 -18.45
C ARG A 273 -35.30 -77.71 -18.68
N LEU A 274 -35.71 -78.52 -17.70
CA LEU A 274 -35.80 -79.97 -17.84
C LEU A 274 -36.97 -80.37 -18.76
N VAL A 275 -38.14 -79.74 -18.62
CA VAL A 275 -39.30 -79.99 -19.47
C VAL A 275 -39.02 -79.58 -20.92
N GLU A 276 -38.32 -78.47 -21.16
CA GLU A 276 -37.89 -78.06 -22.50
C GLU A 276 -36.95 -79.10 -23.13
N ARG A 277 -35.94 -79.59 -22.40
CA ARG A 277 -35.06 -80.66 -22.91
C ARG A 277 -35.81 -81.95 -23.21
N VAL A 278 -36.79 -82.33 -22.39
CA VAL A 278 -37.61 -83.53 -22.63
C VAL A 278 -38.48 -83.35 -23.89
N ARG A 279 -39.06 -82.15 -24.10
CA ARG A 279 -39.81 -81.84 -25.32
C ARG A 279 -38.93 -81.86 -26.57
N GLU A 280 -37.72 -81.32 -26.49
CA GLU A 280 -36.75 -81.37 -27.60
C GLU A 280 -36.34 -82.82 -27.93
N GLN A 281 -36.17 -83.68 -26.94
CA GLN A 281 -35.86 -85.10 -27.15
C GLN A 281 -37.03 -85.87 -27.77
N GLN A 282 -38.27 -85.57 -27.38
CA GLN A 282 -39.46 -86.18 -27.99
C GLN A 282 -39.65 -85.74 -29.44
N GLN A 283 -39.41 -84.47 -29.76
CA GLN A 283 -39.46 -83.98 -31.14
C GLN A 283 -38.39 -84.63 -32.03
N LYS A 284 -37.16 -84.81 -31.51
CA LYS A 284 -36.09 -85.54 -32.21
C LYS A 284 -36.44 -87.00 -32.48
N GLN A 285 -37.02 -87.69 -31.50
CA GLN A 285 -37.47 -89.08 -31.67
C GLN A 285 -38.66 -89.22 -32.64
N GLN A 286 -39.53 -88.20 -32.73
CA GLN A 286 -40.63 -88.18 -33.70
C GLN A 286 -40.12 -87.90 -35.12
N SER A 287 -39.12 -87.03 -35.29
CA SER A 287 -38.48 -86.81 -36.60
C SER A 287 -37.66 -88.02 -37.07
N GLU A 288 -37.03 -88.78 -36.16
CA GLU A 288 -36.31 -90.01 -36.51
C GLU A 288 -37.27 -91.15 -36.91
N LYS A 289 -38.49 -91.21 -36.35
CA LYS A 289 -39.49 -92.23 -36.69
C LYS A 289 -40.31 -91.94 -37.95
N GLN A 290 -40.21 -90.73 -38.52
CA GLN A 290 -40.86 -90.35 -39.78
C GLN A 290 -39.89 -90.37 -40.97
N GLY A 291 -38.62 -90.73 -40.75
CA GLY A 291 -37.56 -90.77 -41.75
C GLY A 291 -37.18 -92.17 -42.28
N ASP A 292 -37.83 -93.23 -41.78
CA ASP A 292 -37.76 -94.63 -42.27
C ASP A 292 -39.11 -95.04 -42.87
#